data_AF-A0A951AS26-F1
#
_entry.id   AF-A0A951AS26-F1
#
_cell.length_a   1.000
_cell.length_b   1.000
_cell.length_c   1.000
_cell.angle_alpha   90.00
_cell.angle_beta   90.00
_cell.angle_gamma   90.00
#
_symmetry.space_group_name_H-M   'P 1'
#
loop_
_entity.id
_entity.type
_entity.pdbx_description
1 polymer ?
#
loop_
_entity_poly.entity_id
_entity_poly.type
_entity_poly.pdbx_seq_one_letter_code
_entity_poly.pdbx_strand_id
1 'polypeptide(L)' 'MVRGVGGVDVEPGDAPVVRYEHDDIAHELRCRLIVGADGRMSTVRRQLGVEFHQNTPRIWGGHACRRSRRLAGPAILGRD' A
#
# COMPACT_ATOMS: atom_id res chain seq x y z
N MET A 1 -10.98 -11.26 -9.53
CA MET A 1 -10.74 -10.33 -8.40
C MET A 1 -11.73 -10.69 -7.31
N VAL A 2 -11.26 -10.98 -6.10
CA VAL A 2 -12.11 -11.23 -4.93
C VAL A 2 -12.61 -9.89 -4.39
N ARG A 3 -13.89 -9.81 -4.01
CA ARG A 3 -14.53 -8.61 -3.46
C ARG A 3 -14.70 -8.77 -1.95
N GLY A 4 -14.82 -7.67 -1.21
CA GLY A 4 -14.97 -7.71 0.25
C GLY A 4 -13.70 -8.08 1.02
N VAL A 5 -12.53 -7.98 0.38
CA VAL A 5 -11.24 -8.19 1.05
C VAL A 5 -10.91 -6.98 1.92
N GLY A 6 -10.60 -7.24 3.20
CA GLY A 6 -10.17 -6.26 4.19
C GLY A 6 -8.86 -6.66 4.86
N GLY A 7 -8.39 -5.83 5.80
CA GLY A 7 -7.29 -6.20 6.70
C GLY A 7 -5.97 -6.62 6.02
N VAL A 8 -5.65 -6.07 4.85
CA VAL A 8 -4.49 -6.51 4.06
C VAL A 8 -3.18 -6.13 4.75
N ASP A 9 -2.33 -7.12 4.99
CA ASP A 9 -0.96 -7.00 5.48
C ASP A 9 0.01 -7.70 4.52
N VAL A 10 1.13 -7.03 4.21
CA VAL A 10 2.11 -7.46 3.23
C VAL A 10 3.47 -7.59 3.88
N GLU A 11 4.01 -8.81 3.83
CA GLU A 11 5.37 -9.12 4.24
C GLU A 11 6.24 -9.27 2.98
N PRO A 12 7.14 -8.31 2.70
CA PRO A 12 8.07 -8.39 1.57
C PRO A 12 9.24 -9.34 1.87
N GLY A 13 9.95 -9.73 0.82
CA GLY A 13 11.16 -10.57 0.91
C GLY A 13 11.29 -11.48 -0.30
N ASP A 14 12.22 -12.44 -0.23
CA ASP A 14 12.44 -13.43 -1.30
C ASP A 14 11.26 -14.41 -1.46
N ALA A 15 10.48 -14.60 -0.39
CA ALA A 15 9.27 -15.41 -0.36
C ALA A 15 8.11 -14.58 0.25
N PRO A 16 7.53 -13.65 -0.52
CA PRO A 16 6.56 -12.69 0.00
C PRO A 16 5.26 -13.35 0.45
N VAL A 17 4.68 -12.78 1.51
CA VAL A 17 3.45 -13.27 2.14
C VAL A 17 2.41 -12.16 2.18
N VAL A 18 1.16 -12.51 1.87
CA VAL A 18 0.00 -11.63 2.04
C VAL A 18 -0.96 -12.24 3.04
N ARG A 19 -1.37 -11.45 4.02
CA ARG A 19 -2.45 -11.79 4.95
C ARG A 19 -3.62 -10.87 4.70
N TYR A 20 -4.84 -11.40 4.72
CA TYR A 20 -6.05 -10.61 4.49
C TYR A 20 -7.27 -11.27 5.11
N GLU A 21 -8.33 -10.49 5.29
CA GLU A 21 -9.62 -10.96 5.76
C GLU A 21 -10.63 -11.00 4.60
N HIS A 22 -11.42 -12.06 4.53
CA HIS A 22 -12.55 -12.19 3.61
C HIS A 22 -13.66 -12.97 4.29
N ASP A 23 -14.87 -12.41 4.32
CA ASP A 23 -16.04 -12.99 5.01
C ASP A 23 -15.72 -13.38 6.46
N ASP A 24 -15.04 -12.48 7.18
CA ASP A 24 -14.56 -12.64 8.56
C ASP A 24 -13.55 -13.79 8.78
N ILE A 25 -13.04 -14.38 7.69
CA ILE A 25 -12.03 -15.43 7.72
C ILE A 25 -10.67 -14.82 7.38
N ALA A 26 -9.67 -15.09 8.22
CA ALA A 26 -8.29 -14.74 7.98
C ALA A 26 -7.63 -15.73 6.99
N HIS A 27 -6.94 -15.20 6.00
CA HIS A 27 -6.22 -15.94 4.98
C HIS A 27 -4.74 -15.55 4.96
N GLU A 28 -3.86 -16.53 4.70
CA GLU A 28 -2.44 -16.32 4.41
C GLU A 28 -2.11 -16.91 3.04
N LEU A 29 -1.43 -16.13 2.20
CA LEU A 29 -0.97 -16.54 0.89
C LEU A 29 0.53 -16.33 0.76
N ARG A 30 1.26 -17.40 0.46
CA ARG A 30 2.66 -17.33 0.00
C ARG A 30 2.67 -17.21 -1.52
N CYS A 31 3.37 -16.22 -2.03
CA CYS A 31 3.43 -15.96 -3.46
C CYS A 31 4.87 -15.67 -3.90
N ARG A 32 5.06 -15.55 -5.21
CA ARG A 32 6.38 -15.21 -5.79
C ARG A 32 6.50 -13.73 -6.13
N LEU A 33 5.37 -13.02 -6.19
CA LEU A 33 5.30 -11.62 -6.57
C LEU A 33 3.99 -11.02 -6.03
N ILE A 34 4.09 -9.80 -5.48
CA ILE A 34 2.95 -8.98 -5.09
C ILE A 34 2.88 -7.77 -6.02
N VAL A 35 1.69 -7.51 -6.57
CA VAL A 35 1.43 -6.32 -7.39
C VAL A 35 0.48 -5.40 -6.64
N GLY A 36 0.92 -4.17 -6.35
CA GLY A 36 0.10 -3.12 -5.74
C GLY A 36 -0.91 -2.52 -6.72
N ALA A 37 -2.02 -3.22 -6.96
CA ALA A 37 -3.11 -2.81 -7.84
C ALA A 37 -4.40 -2.43 -7.07
N ASP A 38 -4.25 -1.96 -5.84
CA ASP A 38 -5.31 -1.61 -4.88
C ASP A 38 -5.73 -0.12 -4.92
N GLY A 39 -5.34 0.58 -5.99
CA GLY A 39 -5.85 1.90 -6.36
C GLY A 39 -5.09 3.08 -5.75
N ARG A 40 -5.66 4.29 -5.91
CA ARG A 40 -5.02 5.57 -5.51
C ARG A 40 -4.55 5.57 -4.06
N MET A 41 -5.34 4.95 -3.19
CA MET A 41 -5.09 4.88 -1.76
C MET A 41 -4.40 3.57 -1.38
N SER A 42 -3.52 3.06 -2.23
CA SER A 42 -2.79 1.80 -2.05
C SER A 42 -2.28 1.57 -0.62
N THR A 43 -2.72 0.48 -0.01
CA THR A 43 -2.21 -0.09 1.24
C THR A 43 -0.83 -0.70 0.99
N VAL A 44 -0.66 -1.45 -0.09
CA VAL A 44 0.62 -2.09 -0.46
C VAL A 44 1.75 -1.05 -0.54
N ARG A 45 1.53 0.05 -1.27
CA ARG A 45 2.51 1.14 -1.41
C ARG A 45 2.91 1.71 -0.04
N ARG A 46 1.94 1.94 0.85
CA ARG A 46 2.18 2.56 2.16
C ARG A 46 2.95 1.65 3.09
N GLN A 47 2.60 0.36 3.16
CA GLN A 47 3.30 -0.62 4.00
C GLN A 47 4.75 -0.79 3.57
N LEU A 48 5.01 -0.79 2.26
CA LEU A 48 6.36 -0.89 1.70
C LEU A 48 7.14 0.44 1.69
N GLY A 49 6.57 1.53 2.23
CA GLY A 49 7.25 2.82 2.29
C GLY A 49 7.56 3.45 0.93
N VAL A 50 6.89 3.02 -0.15
CA VAL A 50 7.13 3.57 -1.48
C VAL A 50 6.59 5.00 -1.54
N GLU A 51 7.47 5.95 -1.84
CA GLU A 51 7.13 7.37 -1.80
C GLU A 51 6.08 7.73 -2.85
N PHE A 52 5.09 8.52 -2.44
CA PHE A 52 4.03 8.99 -3.32
C PHE A 52 4.28 10.43 -3.77
N HIS A 53 4.77 10.57 -5.00
CA HIS A 53 4.98 11.85 -5.65
C HIS A 53 3.69 12.30 -6.37
N GLN A 54 3.03 13.33 -5.83
CA GLN A 54 1.92 13.98 -6.54
C GLN A 54 2.49 14.91 -7.60
N ASN A 55 2.11 14.69 -8.86
CA ASN A 55 2.43 15.64 -9.92
C ASN A 55 1.36 16.73 -9.96
N THR A 56 1.79 17.98 -10.18
CA THR A 56 0.87 19.08 -10.45
C THR A 56 0.14 18.81 -11.76
N PRO A 57 -1.19 18.99 -11.85
CA PRO A 57 -1.89 18.89 -13.13
C PRO A 57 -1.26 19.84 -14.14
N ARG A 58 -0.79 19.30 -15.28
CA ARG A 58 -0.17 20.09 -16.36
C ARG A 58 -1.18 20.53 -17.43
N ILE A 59 -2.47 20.53 -17.06
CA ILE A 59 -3.57 20.96 -17.93
C ILE A 59 -4.01 22.38 -17.54
N TRP A 60 -4.25 23.23 -18.55
CA TRP A 60 -4.71 24.60 -18.32
C TRP A 60 -6.15 24.55 -17.78
N GLY A 61 -6.36 24.97 -16.53
CA GLY A 61 -7.67 24.94 -15.84
C GLY A 61 -7.97 23.69 -14.99
N GLY A 62 -7.03 22.76 -14.80
CA GLY A 62 -7.27 21.54 -14.03
C GLY A 62 -7.31 21.75 -12.51
N HIS A 63 -8.44 21.45 -11.87
CA HIS A 63 -8.53 21.39 -10.41
C HIS A 63 -7.60 20.30 -9.85
N ALA A 64 -6.58 20.71 -9.09
CA ALA A 64 -5.65 19.78 -8.47
C ALA A 64 -6.31 18.96 -7.36
N CYS A 65 -6.18 17.64 -7.42
CA CYS A 65 -6.55 16.74 -6.32
C CYS A 65 -5.54 16.89 -5.18
N ARG A 66 -5.71 17.93 -4.36
CA ARG A 66 -4.88 18.17 -3.16
C ARG A 66 -5.34 17.26 -2.02
N ARG A 67 -4.46 16.37 -1.56
CA ARG A 67 -4.50 15.84 -0.19
C ARG A 67 -3.11 15.96 0.39
N SER A 68 -2.93 16.90 1.31
CA SER A 68 -1.75 17.00 2.16
C SER A 68 -1.87 15.97 3.29
N ARG A 69 -0.96 15.00 3.32
CA ARG A 69 -0.59 14.34 4.56
C ARG A 69 0.87 13.95 4.47
N ARG A 70 1.70 14.62 5.28
CA ARG A 70 3.05 14.16 5.60
C ARG A 70 2.89 12.78 6.25
N LEU A 71 3.45 11.75 5.62
CA LEU A 71 3.72 10.51 6.34
C LEU A 71 4.93 10.78 7.23
N ALA A 72 4.80 10.55 8.53
CA ALA A 72 5.94 10.54 9.43
C ALA A 72 6.93 9.48 8.92
N GLY A 73 8.21 9.83 8.84
CA GLY A 73 9.27 8.92 8.41
C GLY A 73 9.36 7.69 9.34
N PRO A 74 10.02 6.61 8.90
CA PRO A 74 10.18 5.43 9.73
C PRO A 74 10.97 5.79 10.99
N ALA A 75 10.44 5.43 12.16
CA ALA A 75 11.26 5.30 13.36
C ALA A 75 12.23 4.15 13.09
N ILE A 76 13.49 4.51 12.89
CA ILE A 76 14.60 3.56 12.78
C ILE A 76 14.73 2.94 14.17
N LEU A 77 14.19 1.73 14.35
CA LEU A 77 14.40 0.93 15.55
C LEU A 77 15.88 0.55 15.60
N GLY A 78 16.50 0.81 16.75
CA GLY A 78 17.94 0.76 16.97
C GLY A 78 18.61 -0.56 16.60
N ARG A 79 19.87 -0.42 16.15
CA ARG A 79 20.89 -1.44 16.38
C ARG A 79 21.22 -1.42 17.87
N ASP A 80 21.13 -2.58 18.51
CA ASP A 80 22.24 -3.27 19.19
C ASP A 80 21.81 -4.69 19.56
#